data_AF-A0A923ZAB9-F1
#
_entry.id   AF-A0A923ZAB9-F1
#
_cell.length_a   1.000
_cell.length_b   1.000
_cell.length_c   1.000
_cell.angle_alpha   90.00
_cell.angle_beta   90.00
_cell.angle_gamma   90.00
#
_symmetry.space_group_name_H-M   'P 1'
#
loop_
_entity.id
_entity.type
_entity.pdbx_description
1 polymer ?
#
loop_
_entity_poly.entity_id
_entity_poly.type
_entity_poly.pdbx_seq_one_letter_code
_entity_poly.pdbx_strand_id
1 'polypeptide(L)'
;MERPSIAASAFDRPGVRVRTLATLRWIAISGQFATLIVVGLYLRFPLPWQSLLAAILASALLNVGLTALYGRNARLQGRELLLHLGFDLLQAGLLLFLTGGLSNPFAVLLIVPVTIAATLLPARQMALLGALAMAVLLVQWFWAKELPWAGPPIYFPPVYQVGVAIALALAIGFLAIYLWMVSAEARDRARALVATEAALTRESRMSALGSLAAAAAHELGGPLGTITLVAHHLAESLGDDPDFGDDIRLLESEAARSRSILVRIARRAEAEDPFTQLGLDVLLHEVANAVAPARVPVHIRAPAPQPLVRRSPELLHGLQNLVANAVRHAGSAVELHAASTGA
;
A
#
# COMPACT_ATOMS: atom_id res chain seq x y z
N MET A 1 -15.54 -3.76 -18.60
CA MET A 1 -14.10 -4.01 -18.31
C MET A 1 -13.51 -2.72 -17.76
N GLU A 2 -13.54 -2.53 -16.44
CA GLU A 2 -12.88 -1.39 -15.80
C GLU A 2 -11.36 -1.56 -15.90
N ARG A 3 -10.67 -0.51 -16.38
CA ARG A 3 -9.21 -0.48 -16.39
C ARG A 3 -8.72 -0.51 -14.93
N PRO A 4 -7.79 -1.40 -14.55
CA PRO A 4 -7.25 -1.42 -13.20
C PRO A 4 -6.65 -0.05 -12.87
N SER A 5 -6.91 0.46 -11.66
CA SER A 5 -6.39 1.75 -11.22
C SER A 5 -4.85 1.76 -11.31
N ILE A 6 -4.27 2.91 -11.65
CA ILE A 6 -2.82 3.08 -11.75
C ILE A 6 -2.11 2.62 -10.47
N ALA A 7 -2.76 2.76 -9.31
CA ALA A 7 -2.29 2.26 -8.01
C ALA A 7 -2.15 0.72 -7.98
N ALA A 8 -3.13 -0.04 -8.48
CA ALA A 8 -3.04 -1.50 -8.54
C ALA A 8 -1.89 -1.97 -9.45
N SER A 9 -1.66 -1.29 -10.57
CA SER A 9 -0.55 -1.61 -11.50
C SER A 9 0.85 -1.22 -10.99
N ALA A 10 0.95 -0.37 -9.97
CA ALA A 10 2.22 0.04 -9.37
C ALA A 10 2.77 -1.02 -8.39
N PHE A 11 1.89 -1.73 -7.69
CA PHE A 11 2.26 -2.84 -6.79
C PHE A 11 2.52 -4.15 -7.52
N ASP A 12 1.98 -4.29 -8.73
CA ASP A 12 2.10 -5.50 -9.55
C ASP A 12 3.26 -5.45 -10.55
N ARG A 13 4.35 -4.72 -10.23
CA ARG A 13 5.61 -4.83 -10.98
C ARG A 13 6.62 -5.65 -10.17
N PRO A 14 6.46 -6.99 -10.10
CA PRO A 14 7.28 -7.88 -9.28
C PRO A 14 8.69 -7.96 -9.85
N GLY A 15 9.59 -7.08 -9.44
CA GLY A 15 10.94 -7.08 -9.98
C GLY A 15 11.90 -6.23 -9.22
N VAL A 16 13.14 -6.70 -9.14
CA VAL A 16 14.23 -5.97 -8.52
C VAL A 16 14.90 -5.09 -9.54
N ARG A 17 15.16 -3.84 -9.16
CA ARG A 17 15.91 -2.91 -10.01
C ARG A 17 17.26 -3.52 -10.33
N VAL A 18 17.63 -3.53 -11.61
CA VAL A 18 18.94 -4.03 -12.07
C VAL A 18 20.08 -3.39 -11.28
N ARG A 19 19.97 -2.09 -11.01
CA ARG A 19 20.96 -1.34 -10.20
C ARG A 19 21.16 -1.91 -8.79
N THR A 20 20.10 -2.39 -8.14
CA THR A 20 20.21 -2.98 -6.79
C THR A 20 21.05 -4.25 -6.83
N LEU A 21 20.76 -5.15 -7.78
CA LEU A 21 21.54 -6.38 -7.97
C LEU A 21 22.99 -6.06 -8.35
N ALA A 22 23.17 -5.10 -9.26
CA ALA A 22 24.51 -4.70 -9.68
C ALA A 22 25.34 -4.11 -8.54
N THR A 23 24.72 -3.32 -7.66
CA THR A 23 25.38 -2.76 -6.47
C THR A 23 25.76 -3.86 -5.50
N LEU A 24 24.85 -4.80 -5.21
CA LEU A 24 25.13 -5.94 -4.33
C LEU A 24 26.30 -6.78 -4.86
N ARG A 25 26.33 -7.04 -6.18
CA ARG A 25 27.43 -7.79 -6.80
C ARG A 25 28.75 -7.00 -6.76
N TRP A 26 28.74 -5.68 -6.94
CA TRP A 26 29.95 -4.87 -6.78
C TRP A 26 30.51 -4.90 -5.35
N ILE A 27 29.63 -4.88 -4.33
CA ILE A 27 30.03 -5.05 -2.93
C ILE A 27 30.69 -6.43 -2.75
N ALA A 28 30.07 -7.50 -3.28
CA ALA A 28 30.62 -8.85 -3.19
C ALA A 28 31.98 -8.98 -3.91
N ILE A 29 32.09 -8.48 -5.15
CA ILE A 29 33.34 -8.48 -5.94
C ILE A 29 34.45 -7.73 -5.19
N SER A 30 34.13 -6.54 -4.66
CA SER A 30 35.10 -5.73 -3.92
C SER A 30 35.57 -6.43 -2.65
N GLY A 31 34.65 -7.05 -1.91
CA GLY A 31 34.98 -7.86 -0.73
C GLY A 31 35.83 -9.08 -1.09
N GLN A 32 35.46 -9.84 -2.14
CA GLN A 32 36.23 -10.99 -2.62
C GLN A 32 37.66 -10.58 -3.02
N PHE A 33 37.81 -9.48 -3.76
CA PHE A 33 39.10 -8.97 -4.18
C PHE A 33 39.96 -8.50 -3.00
N ALA A 34 39.37 -7.77 -2.04
CA ALA A 34 40.05 -7.38 -0.82
C ALA A 34 40.51 -8.59 -0.01
N THR A 35 39.68 -9.62 0.13
CA THR A 35 40.03 -10.88 0.80
C THR A 35 41.20 -11.57 0.09
N LEU A 36 41.24 -11.63 -1.24
CA LEU A 36 42.39 -12.21 -1.95
C LEU A 36 43.69 -11.44 -1.70
N ILE A 37 43.63 -10.11 -1.66
CA ILE A 37 44.81 -9.29 -1.35
C ILE A 37 45.30 -9.59 0.07
N VAL A 38 44.39 -9.58 1.06
CA VAL A 38 44.77 -9.80 2.45
C VAL A 38 45.27 -11.23 2.67
N VAL A 39 44.51 -12.24 2.27
CA VAL A 39 44.87 -13.65 2.51
C VAL A 39 46.07 -14.08 1.65
N GLY A 40 46.11 -13.64 0.40
CA GLY A 40 47.15 -14.04 -0.54
C GLY A 40 48.45 -13.26 -0.41
N LEU A 41 48.41 -11.93 -0.27
CA LEU A 41 49.62 -11.10 -0.24
C LEU A 41 50.10 -10.80 1.18
N TYR A 42 49.17 -10.47 2.09
CA TYR A 42 49.54 -10.11 3.47
C TYR A 42 49.78 -11.36 4.34
N LEU A 43 48.83 -12.32 4.35
CA LEU A 43 48.97 -13.58 5.09
C LEU A 43 49.82 -14.63 4.34
N ARG A 44 50.11 -14.40 3.06
CA ARG A 44 50.97 -15.25 2.20
C ARG A 44 50.49 -16.70 2.06
N PHE A 45 49.17 -16.90 1.99
CA PHE A 45 48.62 -18.24 1.78
C PHE A 45 48.78 -18.68 0.30
N PRO A 46 48.99 -19.99 0.03
CA PRO A 46 49.23 -20.51 -1.31
C PRO A 46 47.93 -20.60 -2.13
N LEU A 47 47.33 -19.45 -2.46
CA LEU A 47 46.07 -19.38 -3.18
C LEU A 47 46.22 -19.71 -4.67
N PRO A 48 45.24 -20.41 -5.28
CA PRO A 48 45.18 -20.61 -6.74
C PRO A 48 44.74 -19.32 -7.46
N TRP A 49 45.65 -18.34 -7.52
CA TRP A 49 45.40 -16.98 -8.01
C TRP A 49 44.66 -16.91 -9.35
N GLN A 50 45.12 -17.68 -10.33
CA GLN A 50 44.55 -17.65 -11.68
C GLN A 50 43.06 -18.03 -11.69
N SER A 51 42.70 -19.13 -10.99
CA SER A 51 41.32 -19.61 -10.93
C SER A 51 40.42 -18.66 -10.14
N LEU A 52 40.92 -18.10 -9.04
CA LEU A 52 40.16 -17.16 -8.20
C LEU A 52 39.92 -15.83 -8.92
N LEU A 53 40.95 -15.27 -9.54
CA LEU A 53 40.83 -14.04 -10.32
C LEU A 53 39.91 -14.24 -11.54
N ALA A 54 39.98 -15.39 -12.22
CA ALA A 54 39.08 -15.71 -13.32
C ALA A 54 37.60 -15.76 -12.87
N ALA A 55 37.33 -16.40 -11.72
CA ALA A 55 35.98 -16.46 -11.16
C ALA A 55 35.42 -15.09 -10.74
N ILE A 56 36.26 -14.23 -10.14
CA ILE A 56 35.89 -12.85 -9.79
C ILE A 56 35.68 -12.02 -11.05
N LEU A 57 36.57 -12.13 -12.04
CA LEU A 57 36.48 -11.43 -13.30
C LEU A 57 35.20 -11.81 -14.07
N ALA A 58 34.83 -13.08 -14.10
CA ALA A 58 33.57 -13.52 -14.70
C ALA A 58 32.36 -12.84 -14.05
N SER A 59 32.36 -12.71 -12.71
CA SER A 59 31.32 -11.98 -11.98
C SER A 59 31.31 -10.49 -12.33
N ALA A 60 32.49 -9.87 -12.41
CA ALA A 60 32.63 -8.46 -12.80
C ALA A 60 32.15 -8.20 -14.24
N LEU A 61 32.53 -9.04 -15.19
CA LEU A 61 32.09 -8.95 -16.59
C LEU A 61 30.58 -9.11 -16.73
N LEU A 62 30.00 -10.10 -16.06
CA LEU A 62 28.55 -10.29 -16.03
C LEU A 62 27.86 -9.06 -15.42
N ASN A 63 28.43 -8.46 -14.37
CA ASN A 63 27.89 -7.27 -13.73
C ASN A 63 27.94 -6.03 -14.63
N VAL A 64 29.08 -5.81 -15.30
CA VAL A 64 29.26 -4.72 -16.26
C VAL A 64 28.29 -4.88 -17.43
N GLY A 65 28.20 -6.09 -17.99
CA GLY A 65 27.25 -6.41 -19.06
C GLY A 65 25.80 -6.15 -18.62
N LEU A 66 25.43 -6.56 -17.41
CA LEU A 66 24.11 -6.28 -16.84
C LEU A 66 23.83 -4.76 -16.76
N THR A 67 24.80 -3.95 -16.32
CA THR A 67 24.63 -2.48 -16.25
C THR A 67 24.67 -1.77 -17.60
N ALA A 68 25.33 -2.33 -18.60
CA ALA A 68 25.46 -1.75 -19.94
C ALA A 68 24.26 -2.08 -20.84
N LEU A 69 23.73 -3.31 -20.74
CA LEU A 69 22.64 -3.79 -21.59
C LEU A 69 21.25 -3.35 -21.12
N TYR A 70 21.07 -3.13 -19.81
CA TYR A 70 19.77 -2.79 -19.24
C TYR A 70 19.68 -1.29 -18.90
N GLY A 71 18.54 -0.67 -19.25
CA GLY A 71 18.29 0.74 -18.95
C GLY A 71 18.22 1.04 -17.44
N ARG A 72 18.38 2.32 -17.05
CA ARG A 72 18.46 2.78 -15.64
C ARG A 72 17.28 2.34 -14.74
N ASN A 73 16.10 2.16 -15.33
CA ASN A 73 14.88 1.76 -14.61
C ASN A 73 14.46 0.31 -14.89
N ALA A 74 15.31 -0.48 -15.54
CA ALA A 74 15.04 -1.88 -15.82
C ALA A 74 14.89 -2.68 -14.53
N ARG A 75 13.96 -3.64 -14.55
CA ARG A 75 13.68 -4.55 -13.45
C ARG A 75 13.76 -5.99 -13.94
N LEU A 76 14.47 -6.83 -13.20
CA LEU A 76 14.54 -8.26 -13.45
C LEU A 76 13.43 -8.95 -12.69
N GLN A 77 12.76 -9.90 -13.35
CA GLN A 77 11.63 -10.63 -12.81
C GLN A 77 11.76 -12.12 -13.10
N GLY A 78 11.16 -12.94 -12.24
CA GLY A 78 11.02 -14.38 -12.46
C GLY A 78 12.33 -15.09 -12.83
N ARG A 79 12.36 -15.71 -14.01
CA ARG A 79 13.47 -16.57 -14.47
C ARG A 79 14.79 -15.81 -14.59
N GLU A 80 14.79 -14.56 -15.04
CA GLU A 80 16.03 -13.79 -15.18
C GLU A 80 16.69 -13.56 -13.82
N LEU A 81 15.90 -13.14 -12.84
CA LEU A 81 16.39 -12.94 -11.46
C LEU A 81 16.90 -14.25 -10.86
N LEU A 82 16.18 -15.35 -11.07
CA LEU A 82 16.61 -16.68 -10.65
C LEU A 82 17.96 -17.07 -11.26
N LEU A 83 18.17 -16.83 -12.55
CA LEU A 83 19.44 -17.14 -13.24
C LEU A 83 20.60 -16.31 -12.67
N HIS A 84 20.38 -15.03 -12.39
CA HIS A 84 21.41 -14.18 -11.78
C HIS A 84 21.77 -14.62 -10.36
N LEU A 85 20.79 -14.93 -9.52
CA LEU A 85 21.05 -15.42 -8.16
C LEU A 85 21.66 -16.83 -8.16
N GLY A 86 21.27 -17.67 -9.13
CA GLY A 86 21.89 -18.97 -9.36
C GLY A 86 23.35 -18.87 -9.78
N PHE A 87 23.67 -17.93 -10.66
CA PHE A 87 25.06 -17.60 -11.00
C PHE A 87 25.85 -17.15 -9.76
N ASP A 88 25.30 -16.23 -8.98
CA ASP A 88 25.99 -15.71 -7.77
C ASP A 88 26.25 -16.84 -6.75
N LEU A 89 25.29 -17.75 -6.58
CA LEU A 89 25.42 -18.92 -5.71
C LEU A 89 26.49 -19.91 -6.22
N LEU A 90 26.49 -20.21 -7.52
CA LEU A 90 27.49 -21.08 -8.14
C LEU A 90 28.89 -20.46 -8.10
N GLN A 91 29.00 -19.15 -8.31
CA GLN A 91 30.26 -18.43 -8.25
C GLN A 91 30.83 -18.42 -6.84
N ALA A 92 30.01 -18.15 -5.82
CA ALA A 92 30.41 -18.26 -4.42
C ALA A 92 30.82 -19.70 -4.09
N GLY A 93 30.06 -20.70 -4.55
CA GLY A 93 30.40 -22.11 -4.43
C GLY A 93 31.73 -22.46 -5.09
N LEU A 94 32.03 -21.93 -6.27
CA LEU A 94 33.29 -22.16 -6.97
C LEU A 94 34.48 -21.56 -6.21
N LEU A 95 34.34 -20.34 -5.68
CA LEU A 95 35.40 -19.74 -4.86
C LEU A 95 35.67 -20.57 -3.61
N LEU A 96 34.62 -21.02 -2.91
CA LEU A 96 34.76 -21.88 -1.74
C LEU A 96 35.37 -23.23 -2.10
N PHE A 97 34.96 -23.83 -3.21
CA PHE A 97 35.49 -25.10 -3.70
C PHE A 97 37.00 -25.04 -3.91
N LEU A 98 37.50 -23.92 -4.41
CA LEU A 98 38.93 -23.70 -4.64
C LEU A 98 39.71 -23.33 -3.36
N THR A 99 39.00 -23.01 -2.27
CA THR A 99 39.59 -22.43 -1.05
C THR A 99 39.19 -23.17 0.23
N GLY A 100 38.98 -24.49 0.18
CA GLY A 100 38.75 -25.30 1.39
C GLY A 100 37.30 -25.74 1.65
N GLY A 101 36.37 -25.42 0.76
CA GLY A 101 34.97 -25.83 0.84
C GLY A 101 34.32 -25.45 2.16
N LEU A 102 33.81 -26.45 2.89
CA LEU A 102 33.13 -26.25 4.18
C LEU A 102 34.08 -25.90 5.33
N SER A 103 35.39 -26.15 5.17
CA SER A 103 36.40 -25.73 6.15
C SER A 103 36.72 -24.24 6.05
N ASN A 104 36.28 -23.58 4.97
CA ASN A 104 36.47 -22.15 4.78
C ASN A 104 35.47 -21.36 5.64
N PRO A 105 35.92 -20.39 6.46
CA PRO A 105 35.03 -19.60 7.31
C PRO A 105 34.01 -18.77 6.53
N PHE A 106 34.29 -18.43 5.26
CA PHE A 106 33.37 -17.73 4.37
C PHE A 106 32.25 -18.63 3.82
N ALA A 107 32.21 -19.93 4.15
CA ALA A 107 31.13 -20.83 3.72
C ALA A 107 29.74 -20.35 4.18
N VAL A 108 29.67 -19.58 5.28
CA VAL A 108 28.45 -18.91 5.75
C VAL A 108 27.85 -17.96 4.69
N LEU A 109 28.66 -17.42 3.78
CA LEU A 109 28.19 -16.50 2.73
C LEU A 109 27.32 -17.19 1.66
N LEU A 110 27.31 -18.52 1.59
CA LEU A 110 26.36 -19.27 0.72
C LEU A 110 24.89 -19.00 1.09
N ILE A 111 24.64 -18.54 2.31
CA ILE A 111 23.32 -18.13 2.78
C ILE A 111 22.83 -16.89 2.00
N VAL A 112 23.72 -15.95 1.65
CA VAL A 112 23.35 -14.63 1.15
C VAL A 112 22.50 -14.69 -0.13
N PRO A 113 22.89 -15.38 -1.22
CA PRO A 113 22.08 -15.46 -2.44
C PRO A 113 20.69 -16.08 -2.18
N VAL A 114 20.60 -17.07 -1.29
CA VAL A 114 19.34 -17.74 -0.94
C VAL A 114 18.43 -16.83 -0.13
N THR A 115 18.97 -16.03 0.79
CA THR A 115 18.19 -15.03 1.56
C THR A 115 17.63 -13.93 0.67
N ILE A 116 18.44 -13.43 -0.27
CA ILE A 116 18.00 -12.45 -1.27
C ILE A 116 16.86 -13.06 -2.10
N ALA A 117 17.02 -14.31 -2.55
CA ALA A 117 15.97 -15.02 -3.28
C ALA A 117 14.67 -15.19 -2.47
N ALA A 118 14.75 -15.51 -1.18
CA ALA A 118 13.59 -15.71 -0.32
C ALA A 118 12.69 -14.47 -0.22
N THR A 119 13.29 -13.27 -0.27
CA THR A 119 12.55 -12.00 -0.20
C THR A 119 12.00 -11.55 -1.56
N LEU A 120 12.60 -11.99 -2.66
CA LEU A 120 12.33 -11.45 -4.00
C LEU A 120 11.63 -12.41 -4.96
N LEU A 121 11.81 -13.71 -4.79
CA LEU A 121 11.29 -14.73 -5.70
C LEU A 121 9.98 -15.35 -5.21
N PRO A 122 9.14 -15.87 -6.13
CA PRO A 122 8.05 -16.77 -5.78
C PRO A 122 8.56 -18.05 -5.12
N ALA A 123 7.74 -18.67 -4.26
CA ALA A 123 8.09 -19.88 -3.49
C ALA A 123 8.69 -21.00 -4.35
N ARG A 124 8.16 -21.22 -5.56
CA ARG A 124 8.68 -22.25 -6.49
C ARG A 124 10.13 -21.99 -6.92
N GLN A 125 10.47 -20.74 -7.24
CA GLN A 125 11.81 -20.37 -7.72
C GLN A 125 12.80 -20.28 -6.56
N MET A 126 12.34 -19.80 -5.40
CA MET A 126 13.08 -19.88 -4.15
C MET A 126 13.44 -21.32 -3.79
N ALA A 127 12.48 -22.26 -3.87
CA ALA A 127 12.73 -23.67 -3.59
C ALA A 127 13.76 -24.27 -4.56
N LEU A 128 13.72 -23.91 -5.85
CA LEU A 128 14.72 -24.33 -6.82
C LEU A 128 16.12 -23.82 -6.45
N LEU A 129 16.25 -22.55 -6.04
CA LEU A 129 17.54 -22.00 -5.62
C LEU A 129 18.03 -22.61 -4.29
N GLY A 130 17.11 -22.89 -3.36
CA GLY A 130 17.44 -23.62 -2.13
C GLY A 130 17.94 -25.03 -2.41
N ALA A 131 17.32 -25.75 -3.34
CA ALA A 131 17.80 -27.06 -3.78
C ALA A 131 19.18 -26.96 -4.46
N LEU A 132 19.42 -25.93 -5.27
CA LEU A 132 20.74 -25.65 -5.84
C LEU A 132 21.78 -25.38 -4.74
N ALA A 133 21.43 -24.66 -3.68
CA ALA A 133 22.34 -24.41 -2.56
C ALA A 133 22.69 -25.71 -1.82
N MET A 134 21.72 -26.60 -1.63
CA MET A 134 21.97 -27.92 -1.04
C MET A 134 22.88 -28.77 -1.93
N ALA A 135 22.66 -28.74 -3.25
CA ALA A 135 23.54 -29.41 -4.19
C ALA A 135 24.97 -28.84 -4.16
N VAL A 136 25.12 -27.51 -4.06
CA VAL A 136 26.43 -26.86 -3.88
C VAL A 136 27.08 -27.32 -2.59
N LEU A 137 26.37 -27.35 -1.45
CA LEU A 137 26.90 -27.86 -0.18
C LEU A 137 27.38 -29.31 -0.28
N LEU A 138 26.61 -30.19 -0.95
CA LEU A 138 27.02 -31.57 -1.20
C LEU A 138 28.28 -31.64 -2.06
N VAL A 139 28.39 -30.78 -3.08
CA VAL A 139 29.61 -30.72 -3.89
C VAL A 139 30.81 -30.25 -3.06
N GLN A 140 30.63 -29.27 -2.18
CA GLN A 140 31.67 -28.83 -1.26
C GLN A 140 32.11 -29.95 -0.30
N TRP A 141 31.15 -30.75 0.16
CA TRP A 141 31.40 -31.86 1.09
C TRP A 141 32.32 -32.92 0.48
N PHE A 142 32.00 -33.39 -0.73
CA PHE A 142 32.67 -34.54 -1.32
C PHE A 142 33.92 -34.20 -2.14
N TRP A 143 33.96 -33.01 -2.75
CA TRP A 143 34.96 -32.73 -3.80
C TRP A 143 35.74 -31.44 -3.63
N ALA A 144 35.48 -30.63 -2.60
CA ALA A 144 36.23 -29.38 -2.43
C ALA A 144 37.74 -29.61 -2.30
N LYS A 145 38.52 -28.66 -2.82
CA LYS A 145 39.97 -28.66 -2.63
C LYS A 145 40.30 -28.37 -1.17
N GLU A 146 41.48 -28.83 -0.76
CA GLU A 146 42.03 -28.54 0.56
C GLU A 146 42.14 -27.04 0.83
N LEU A 147 42.00 -26.66 2.09
CA LEU A 147 42.10 -25.27 2.52
C LEU A 147 43.54 -24.76 2.26
N PRO A 148 43.73 -23.72 1.42
CA PRO A 148 45.05 -23.13 1.23
C PRO A 148 45.51 -22.50 2.54
N TRP A 149 46.50 -23.10 3.19
CA TRP A 149 46.99 -22.68 4.50
C TRP A 149 48.50 -22.52 4.46
N ALA A 150 49.02 -21.50 5.15
CA ALA A 150 50.46 -21.37 5.36
C ALA A 150 50.85 -22.16 6.62
N GLY A 151 51.44 -23.35 6.43
CA GLY A 151 51.93 -24.19 7.53
C GLY A 151 51.46 -25.64 7.42
N PRO A 152 51.60 -26.43 8.50
CA PRO A 152 51.11 -27.81 8.52
C PRO A 152 49.59 -27.84 8.28
N PRO A 153 49.08 -28.87 7.57
CA PRO A 153 47.66 -28.97 7.27
C PRO A 153 46.81 -28.95 8.53
N ILE A 154 45.77 -28.12 8.55
CA ILE A 154 44.76 -28.16 9.61
C ILE A 154 43.85 -29.36 9.34
N TYR A 155 43.91 -30.35 10.23
CA TYR A 155 43.01 -31.49 10.18
C TYR A 155 41.71 -31.19 10.92
N PHE A 156 40.60 -31.18 10.21
CA PHE A 156 39.26 -31.07 10.80
C PHE A 156 38.66 -32.47 10.96
N PRO A 157 38.31 -32.91 12.18
CA PRO A 157 37.64 -34.20 12.38
C PRO A 157 36.37 -34.30 11.54
N PRO A 158 36.06 -35.47 10.94
CA PRO A 158 34.86 -35.64 10.12
C PRO A 158 33.57 -35.21 10.81
N VAL A 159 33.46 -35.48 12.12
CA VAL A 159 32.31 -35.07 12.95
C VAL A 159 32.13 -33.55 12.97
N TYR A 160 33.21 -32.77 13.02
CA TYR A 160 33.15 -31.31 12.96
C TYR A 160 32.67 -30.83 11.59
N GLN A 161 33.20 -31.42 10.51
CA GLN A 161 32.76 -31.09 9.17
C GLN A 161 31.26 -31.38 9.00
N VAL A 162 30.78 -32.55 9.46
CA VAL A 162 29.34 -32.93 9.43
C VAL A 162 28.53 -31.86 10.17
N GLY A 163 28.99 -31.45 11.34
CA GLY A 163 28.37 -30.38 12.12
C GLY A 163 28.25 -29.08 11.33
N VAL A 164 29.32 -28.64 10.64
CA VAL A 164 29.29 -27.44 9.80
C VAL A 164 28.33 -27.58 8.63
N ALA A 165 28.31 -28.73 7.95
CA ALA A 165 27.40 -28.98 6.83
C ALA A 165 25.94 -28.93 7.26
N ILE A 166 25.59 -29.60 8.36
CA ILE A 166 24.25 -29.59 8.93
C ILE A 166 23.89 -28.17 9.38
N ALA A 167 24.80 -27.46 10.06
CA ALA A 167 24.57 -26.09 10.51
C ALA A 167 24.29 -25.14 9.33
N LEU A 168 25.05 -25.23 8.24
CA LEU A 168 24.82 -24.43 7.04
C LEU A 168 23.52 -24.81 6.33
N ALA A 169 23.21 -26.11 6.20
CA ALA A 169 21.97 -26.56 5.59
C ALA A 169 20.74 -26.07 6.38
N LEU A 170 20.77 -26.22 7.70
CA LEU A 170 19.72 -25.71 8.59
C LEU A 170 19.63 -24.19 8.54
N ALA A 171 20.76 -23.46 8.57
CA ALA A 171 20.77 -22.01 8.50
C ALA A 171 20.18 -21.50 7.17
N ILE A 172 20.56 -22.11 6.04
CA ILE A 172 20.00 -21.80 4.72
C ILE A 172 18.50 -22.07 4.72
N GLY A 173 18.06 -23.26 5.12
CA GLY A 173 16.64 -23.63 5.11
C GLY A 173 15.80 -22.75 6.03
N PHE A 174 16.22 -22.60 7.28
CA PHE A 174 15.54 -21.81 8.29
C PHE A 174 15.43 -20.35 7.88
N LEU A 175 16.56 -19.71 7.50
CA LEU A 175 16.55 -18.29 7.16
C LEU A 175 15.80 -18.02 5.86
N ALA A 176 15.88 -18.93 4.88
CA ALA A 176 15.10 -18.81 3.66
C ALA A 176 13.59 -18.88 3.95
N ILE A 177 13.13 -19.87 4.72
CA ILE A 177 11.69 -20.01 5.07
C ILE A 177 11.23 -18.81 5.89
N TYR A 178 12.00 -18.41 6.90
CA TYR A 178 11.68 -17.29 7.77
C TYR A 178 11.55 -15.98 6.98
N LEU A 179 12.55 -15.66 6.15
CA LEU A 179 12.52 -14.45 5.33
C LEU A 179 11.40 -14.47 4.29
N TRP A 180 11.10 -15.64 3.71
CA TRP A 180 9.97 -15.79 2.80
C TRP A 180 8.64 -15.52 3.51
N MET A 181 8.45 -16.07 4.72
CA MET A 181 7.24 -15.87 5.52
C MET A 181 7.06 -14.39 5.89
N VAL A 182 8.10 -13.74 6.43
CA VAL A 182 8.07 -12.31 6.77
C VAL A 182 7.80 -11.46 5.52
N SER A 183 8.41 -11.79 4.39
CA SER A 183 8.20 -11.06 3.13
C SER A 183 6.82 -11.28 2.53
N ALA A 184 6.23 -12.47 2.70
CA ALA A 184 4.84 -12.74 2.31
C ALA A 184 3.88 -11.91 3.15
N GLU A 185 4.06 -11.93 4.47
CA GLU A 185 3.23 -11.17 5.41
C GLU A 185 3.33 -9.65 5.18
N ALA A 186 4.54 -9.13 4.92
CA ALA A 186 4.75 -7.73 4.56
C ALA A 186 4.04 -7.34 3.26
N ARG A 187 4.05 -8.22 2.25
CA ARG A 187 3.34 -7.99 0.98
C ARG A 187 1.83 -7.94 1.19
N ASP A 188 1.28 -8.81 2.05
CA ASP A 188 -0.15 -8.85 2.31
C ASP A 188 -0.60 -7.63 3.12
N ARG A 189 0.17 -7.20 4.13
CA ARG A 189 -0.08 -5.93 4.84
C ARG A 189 -0.04 -4.72 3.89
N ALA A 190 0.95 -4.65 3.00
CA ALA A 190 1.06 -3.56 2.03
C ALA A 190 -0.14 -3.52 1.07
N ARG A 191 -0.62 -4.68 0.61
CA ARG A 191 -1.83 -4.77 -0.22
C ARG A 191 -3.08 -4.32 0.54
N ALA A 192 -3.22 -4.73 1.80
CA ALA A 192 -4.34 -4.32 2.65
C ALA A 192 -4.35 -2.80 2.86
N LEU A 193 -3.19 -2.19 3.16
CA LEU A 193 -3.05 -0.74 3.33
C LEU A 193 -3.50 0.03 2.09
N VAL A 194 -3.06 -0.41 0.91
CA VAL A 194 -3.42 0.24 -0.37
C VAL A 194 -4.91 0.12 -0.63
N ALA A 195 -5.51 -1.03 -0.31
CA ALA A 195 -6.96 -1.22 -0.43
C ALA A 195 -7.73 -0.32 0.54
N THR A 196 -7.27 -0.17 1.79
CA THR A 196 -7.91 0.72 2.78
C THR A 196 -7.75 2.19 2.40
N GLU A 197 -6.58 2.62 1.93
CA GLU A 197 -6.36 3.98 1.42
C GLU A 197 -7.25 4.29 0.22
N ALA A 198 -7.41 3.33 -0.70
CA ALA A 198 -8.30 3.48 -1.84
C ALA A 198 -9.77 3.60 -1.41
N ALA A 199 -10.19 2.82 -0.40
CA ALA A 199 -11.54 2.89 0.16
C ALA A 199 -11.80 4.24 0.86
N LEU A 200 -10.89 4.68 1.74
CA LEU A 200 -10.98 5.96 2.45
C LEU A 200 -10.98 7.15 1.50
N THR A 201 -10.15 7.11 0.46
CA THR A 201 -10.12 8.17 -0.57
C THR A 201 -11.45 8.23 -1.32
N ARG A 202 -12.07 7.08 -1.60
CA ARG A 202 -13.38 7.01 -2.25
C ARG A 202 -14.47 7.56 -1.34
N GLU A 203 -14.49 7.17 -0.07
CA GLU A 203 -15.43 7.65 0.93
C GLU A 203 -15.33 9.17 1.15
N SER A 204 -14.11 9.69 1.33
CA SER A 204 -13.86 11.13 1.50
C SER A 204 -14.37 11.94 0.30
N ARG A 205 -14.15 11.46 -0.93
CA ARG A 205 -14.68 12.12 -2.14
C ARG A 205 -16.21 12.08 -2.20
N MET A 206 -16.83 10.97 -1.83
CA MET A 206 -18.29 10.83 -1.83
C MET A 206 -18.92 11.75 -0.76
N SER A 207 -18.34 11.79 0.44
CA SER A 207 -18.78 12.69 1.52
C SER A 207 -18.65 14.18 1.12
N ALA A 208 -17.52 14.57 0.51
CA ALA A 208 -17.33 15.93 0.00
C ALA A 208 -18.38 16.28 -1.07
N LEU A 209 -18.64 15.38 -2.02
CA LEU A 209 -19.70 15.56 -3.02
C LEU A 209 -21.10 15.62 -2.38
N GLY A 210 -21.36 14.84 -1.35
CA GLY A 210 -22.62 14.90 -0.59
C GLY A 210 -22.83 16.23 0.10
N SER A 211 -21.81 16.76 0.79
CA SER A 211 -21.88 18.07 1.41
C SER A 211 -22.13 19.19 0.39
N LEU A 212 -21.43 19.16 -0.75
CA LEU A 212 -21.61 20.14 -1.83
C LEU A 212 -22.97 20.02 -2.51
N ALA A 213 -23.46 18.80 -2.74
CA ALA A 213 -24.78 18.56 -3.33
C ALA A 213 -25.91 19.02 -2.41
N ALA A 214 -25.79 18.77 -1.10
CA ALA A 214 -26.75 19.25 -0.11
C ALA A 214 -26.75 20.78 -0.02
N ALA A 215 -25.56 21.41 0.04
CA ALA A 215 -25.43 22.87 0.03
C ALA A 215 -26.02 23.49 -1.25
N ALA A 216 -25.69 22.93 -2.42
CA ALA A 216 -26.23 23.39 -3.70
C ALA A 216 -27.76 23.22 -3.80
N ALA A 217 -28.31 22.13 -3.26
CA ALA A 217 -29.75 21.92 -3.23
C ALA A 217 -30.46 22.93 -2.32
N HIS A 218 -29.84 23.32 -1.19
CA HIS A 218 -30.39 24.33 -0.29
C HIS A 218 -30.31 25.74 -0.91
N GLU A 219 -29.15 26.14 -1.42
CA GLU A 219 -28.94 27.48 -1.96
C GLU A 219 -29.62 27.72 -3.31
N LEU A 220 -29.65 26.72 -4.21
CA LEU A 220 -30.29 26.83 -5.53
C LEU A 220 -31.77 26.41 -5.52
N GLY A 221 -32.21 25.68 -4.49
CA GLY A 221 -33.60 25.21 -4.38
C GLY A 221 -34.62 26.35 -4.26
N GLY A 222 -34.29 27.40 -3.53
CA GLY A 222 -35.12 28.61 -3.38
C GLY A 222 -35.25 29.42 -4.68
N PRO A 223 -34.14 29.83 -5.33
CA PRO A 223 -34.16 30.52 -6.62
C PRO A 223 -34.88 29.73 -7.71
N LEU A 224 -34.61 28.42 -7.85
CA LEU A 224 -35.30 27.58 -8.82
C LEU A 224 -36.79 27.45 -8.52
N GLY A 225 -37.19 27.31 -7.25
CA GLY A 225 -38.60 27.32 -6.87
C GLY A 225 -39.30 28.62 -7.24
N THR A 226 -38.61 29.75 -7.09
CA THR A 226 -39.14 31.07 -7.48
C THR A 226 -39.27 31.19 -8.99
N ILE A 227 -38.27 30.73 -9.76
CA ILE A 227 -38.31 30.72 -11.23
C ILE A 227 -39.45 29.83 -11.72
N THR A 228 -39.63 28.63 -11.14
CA THR A 228 -40.73 27.74 -11.50
C THR A 228 -42.09 28.39 -11.23
N LEU A 229 -42.26 29.09 -10.10
CA LEU A 229 -43.51 29.79 -9.77
C LEU A 229 -43.81 30.94 -10.76
N VAL A 230 -42.80 31.75 -11.08
CA VAL A 230 -42.93 32.84 -12.05
C VAL A 230 -43.23 32.30 -13.45
N ALA A 231 -42.54 31.24 -13.87
CA ALA A 231 -42.79 30.58 -15.15
C ALA A 231 -44.21 30.01 -15.24
N HIS A 232 -44.70 29.41 -14.15
CA HIS A 232 -46.07 28.89 -14.07
C HIS A 232 -47.12 30.01 -14.21
N HIS A 233 -46.97 31.14 -13.51
CA HIS A 233 -47.88 32.28 -13.66
C HIS A 233 -47.84 32.89 -15.07
N LEU A 234 -46.66 32.96 -15.69
CA LEU A 234 -46.52 33.40 -17.09
C LEU A 234 -47.22 32.42 -18.03
N ALA A 235 -47.13 31.11 -17.78
CA ALA A 235 -47.80 30.09 -18.59
C ALA A 235 -49.32 30.19 -18.49
N GLU A 236 -49.87 30.45 -17.30
CA GLU A 236 -51.30 30.70 -17.11
C GLU A 236 -51.79 31.98 -17.81
N SER A 237 -50.94 33.01 -17.87
CA SER A 237 -51.34 34.34 -18.39
C SER A 237 -51.12 34.50 -19.90
N LEU A 238 -50.08 33.87 -20.45
CA LEU A 238 -49.56 34.09 -21.80
C LEU A 238 -49.30 32.78 -22.56
N GLY A 239 -49.75 31.63 -22.04
CA GLY A 239 -49.50 30.32 -22.65
C GLY A 239 -50.13 30.12 -24.03
N ASP A 240 -51.22 30.83 -24.33
CA ASP A 240 -51.88 30.81 -25.65
C ASP A 240 -51.40 31.94 -26.58
N ASP A 241 -50.41 32.72 -26.16
CA ASP A 241 -49.81 33.76 -26.99
C ASP A 241 -48.99 33.12 -28.14
N PRO A 242 -49.27 33.46 -29.41
CA PRO A 242 -48.63 32.84 -30.57
C PRO A 242 -47.14 33.18 -30.69
N ASP A 243 -46.65 34.25 -30.04
CA ASP A 243 -45.26 34.67 -30.11
C ASP A 243 -44.43 34.16 -28.91
N PHE A 244 -45.04 33.98 -27.73
CA PHE A 244 -44.31 33.67 -26.48
C PHE A 244 -44.73 32.40 -25.74
N GLY A 245 -45.86 31.78 -26.08
CA GLY A 245 -46.43 30.67 -25.31
C GLY A 245 -45.54 29.42 -25.23
N ASP A 246 -44.85 29.08 -26.33
CA ASP A 246 -43.94 27.92 -26.37
C ASP A 246 -42.67 28.12 -25.54
N ASP A 247 -42.09 29.33 -25.58
CA ASP A 247 -40.89 29.67 -24.80
C ASP A 247 -41.19 29.68 -23.29
N ILE A 248 -42.37 30.15 -22.89
CA ILE A 248 -42.80 30.15 -21.47
C ILE A 248 -42.99 28.71 -20.95
N ARG A 249 -43.65 27.83 -21.73
CA ARG A 249 -43.78 26.41 -21.40
C ARG A 249 -42.42 25.71 -21.29
N LEU A 250 -41.50 26.05 -22.19
CA LEU A 250 -40.13 25.53 -22.12
C LEU A 250 -39.43 25.97 -20.84
N LEU A 251 -39.53 27.24 -20.46
CA LEU A 251 -38.92 27.81 -19.26
C LEU A 251 -39.43 27.13 -17.98
N GLU A 252 -40.73 26.89 -17.88
CA GLU A 252 -41.35 26.15 -16.78
C GLU A 252 -40.80 24.73 -16.69
N SER A 253 -40.75 24.02 -17.83
CA SER A 253 -40.27 22.64 -17.90
C SER A 253 -38.78 22.51 -17.51
N GLU A 254 -37.93 23.43 -17.96
CA GLU A 254 -36.48 23.39 -17.67
C GLU A 254 -36.17 23.84 -16.23
N ALA A 255 -36.94 24.77 -15.67
CA ALA A 255 -36.83 25.14 -14.25
C ALA A 255 -37.23 23.96 -13.34
N ALA A 256 -38.37 23.31 -13.63
CA ALA A 256 -38.82 22.13 -12.90
C ALA A 256 -37.83 20.96 -13.03
N ARG A 257 -37.29 20.75 -14.24
CA ARG A 257 -36.29 19.72 -14.53
C ARG A 257 -34.99 19.97 -13.77
N SER A 258 -34.47 21.19 -13.79
CA SER A 258 -33.24 21.58 -13.07
C SER A 258 -33.38 21.32 -11.57
N ARG A 259 -34.54 21.69 -10.99
CA ARG A 259 -34.86 21.40 -9.59
C ARG A 259 -34.89 19.89 -9.31
N SER A 260 -35.51 19.10 -10.19
CA SER A 260 -35.56 17.65 -10.05
C SER A 260 -34.18 16.97 -10.10
N ILE A 261 -33.28 17.47 -10.96
CA ILE A 261 -31.91 16.96 -11.10
C ILE A 261 -31.12 17.25 -9.81
N LEU A 262 -31.18 18.49 -9.31
CA LEU A 262 -30.53 18.89 -8.06
C LEU A 262 -30.99 18.05 -6.87
N VAL A 263 -32.31 17.88 -6.69
CA VAL A 263 -32.87 17.06 -5.61
C VAL A 263 -32.43 15.59 -5.73
N ARG A 264 -32.37 15.05 -6.96
CA ARG A 264 -31.90 13.67 -7.19
C ARG A 264 -30.42 13.50 -6.90
N ILE A 265 -29.57 14.47 -7.25
CA ILE A 265 -28.14 14.44 -6.94
C ILE A 265 -27.92 14.50 -5.43
N ALA A 266 -28.61 15.41 -4.72
CA ALA A 266 -28.53 15.53 -3.27
C ALA A 266 -28.99 14.24 -2.55
N ARG A 267 -30.16 13.68 -2.93
CA ARG A 267 -30.67 12.44 -2.35
C ARG A 267 -29.78 11.23 -2.61
N ARG A 268 -29.15 11.14 -3.77
CA ARG A 268 -28.23 10.04 -4.09
C ARG A 268 -26.97 10.13 -3.23
N ALA A 269 -26.46 11.33 -3.01
CA ALA A 269 -25.29 11.52 -2.18
C ALA A 269 -25.59 11.32 -0.68
N GLU A 270 -26.82 11.62 -0.22
CA GLU A 270 -27.31 11.23 1.11
C GLU A 270 -27.53 9.71 1.26
N ALA A 271 -28.06 9.03 0.23
CA ALA A 271 -28.33 7.59 0.29
C ALA A 271 -27.06 6.73 0.26
N GLU A 272 -25.96 7.25 -0.28
CA GLU A 272 -24.63 6.60 -0.27
C GLU A 272 -23.80 6.96 0.97
N ASP A 273 -24.29 7.80 1.89
CA ASP A 273 -23.70 8.06 3.22
C ASP A 273 -24.50 7.29 4.29
N PRO A 274 -24.12 6.06 4.67
CA PRO A 274 -24.96 5.18 5.46
C PRO A 274 -24.82 5.48 6.96
N PHE A 275 -25.17 6.69 7.38
CA PHE A 275 -25.38 7.09 8.77
C PHE A 275 -24.11 7.33 9.58
N THR A 276 -23.61 8.57 9.51
CA THR A 276 -22.65 9.11 10.46
C THR A 276 -23.25 9.04 11.88
N GLN A 277 -22.64 8.26 12.76
CA GLN A 277 -22.88 8.37 14.20
C GLN A 277 -22.19 9.64 14.69
N LEU A 278 -22.92 10.52 15.35
CA LEU A 278 -22.38 11.78 15.85
C LEU A 278 -22.77 11.98 17.32
N GLY A 279 -21.96 12.77 18.04
CA GLY A 279 -22.28 13.15 19.40
C GLY A 279 -23.62 13.86 19.45
N LEU A 280 -24.46 13.51 20.43
CA LEU A 280 -25.76 14.14 20.62
C LEU A 280 -25.65 15.68 20.80
N ASP A 281 -24.53 16.15 21.34
CA ASP A 281 -24.23 17.58 21.43
C ASP A 281 -24.11 18.23 20.05
N VAL A 282 -23.39 17.62 19.11
CA VAL A 282 -23.19 18.12 17.75
C VAL A 282 -24.53 18.18 17.01
N LEU A 283 -25.36 17.15 17.16
CA LEU A 283 -26.71 17.12 16.59
C LEU A 283 -27.58 18.28 17.11
N LEU A 284 -27.55 18.53 18.42
CA LEU A 284 -28.37 19.59 19.03
C LEU A 284 -27.88 20.98 18.62
N HIS A 285 -26.57 21.18 18.46
CA HIS A 285 -26.01 22.43 17.92
C HIS A 285 -26.38 22.61 16.43
N GLU A 286 -26.36 21.55 15.64
CA GLU A 286 -26.81 21.57 14.23
C GLU A 286 -28.29 21.97 14.13
N VAL A 287 -29.16 21.42 14.98
CA VAL A 287 -30.58 21.78 15.06
C VAL A 287 -30.77 23.23 15.50
N ALA A 288 -30.05 23.71 16.51
CA ALA A 288 -30.17 25.08 16.99
C ALA A 288 -29.69 26.11 15.95
N ASN A 289 -28.60 25.82 15.25
CA ASN A 289 -28.05 26.69 14.20
C ASN A 289 -28.99 26.81 12.99
N ALA A 290 -29.74 25.75 12.66
CA ALA A 290 -30.70 25.78 11.55
C ALA A 290 -31.87 26.77 11.76
N VAL A 291 -32.11 27.22 13.00
CA VAL A 291 -33.17 28.17 13.36
C VAL A 291 -32.61 29.59 13.60
N ALA A 292 -31.31 29.80 13.36
CA ALA A 292 -30.68 31.10 13.50
C ALA A 292 -31.00 32.03 12.29
N PRO A 293 -31.21 33.35 12.51
CA PRO A 293 -31.17 34.05 13.79
C PRO A 293 -32.46 33.84 14.61
N ALA A 294 -32.30 33.34 15.84
CA ALA A 294 -33.40 33.09 16.76
C ALA A 294 -33.80 34.38 17.51
N ARG A 295 -35.11 34.59 17.72
CA ARG A 295 -35.64 35.74 18.47
C ARG A 295 -35.28 35.71 19.95
N VAL A 296 -34.98 34.53 20.49
CA VAL A 296 -34.62 34.27 21.88
C VAL A 296 -33.37 33.38 21.92
N PRO A 297 -32.50 33.49 22.93
CA PRO A 297 -31.35 32.61 23.10
C PRO A 297 -31.77 31.14 23.22
N VAL A 298 -31.00 30.27 22.57
CA VAL A 298 -31.13 28.81 22.65
C VAL A 298 -29.96 28.24 23.45
N HIS A 299 -30.23 27.61 24.59
CA HIS A 299 -29.22 26.99 25.43
C HIS A 299 -29.25 25.47 25.30
N ILE A 300 -28.09 24.85 25.10
CA ILE A 300 -27.97 23.40 24.94
C ILE A 300 -27.28 22.82 26.17
N ARG A 301 -27.89 21.80 26.77
CA ARG A 301 -27.31 20.98 27.84
C ARG A 301 -27.30 19.52 27.41
N ALA A 302 -26.11 19.02 27.12
CA ALA A 302 -25.87 17.63 26.75
C ALA A 302 -25.14 16.89 27.89
N PRO A 303 -25.40 15.58 28.09
CA PRO A 303 -24.79 14.80 29.15
C PRO A 303 -23.33 14.43 28.80
N ALA A 304 -22.50 14.21 29.83
CA ALA A 304 -21.16 13.64 29.70
C ALA A 304 -21.12 12.29 30.45
N PRO A 305 -20.70 11.16 29.82
CA PRO A 305 -20.24 11.03 28.43
C PRO A 305 -21.37 11.20 27.40
N GLN A 306 -21.02 11.68 26.21
CA GLN A 306 -21.99 11.97 25.16
C GLN A 306 -22.41 10.69 24.43
N PRO A 307 -23.72 10.40 24.33
CA PRO A 307 -24.19 9.26 23.55
C PRO A 307 -24.01 9.55 22.06
N LEU A 308 -23.57 8.53 21.32
CA LEU A 308 -23.54 8.55 19.86
C LEU A 308 -24.95 8.30 19.34
N VAL A 309 -25.44 9.21 18.50
CA VAL A 309 -26.78 9.14 17.90
C VAL A 309 -26.66 9.01 16.40
N ARG A 310 -27.52 8.17 15.83
CA ARG A 310 -27.60 7.98 14.38
C ARG A 310 -28.26 9.21 13.76
N ARG A 311 -27.51 9.95 12.95
CA ARG A 311 -28.06 11.07 12.18
C ARG A 311 -29.05 10.53 11.15
N SER A 312 -30.30 10.99 11.21
CA SER A 312 -31.30 10.69 10.17
C SER A 312 -32.02 11.98 9.74
N PRO A 313 -32.37 12.13 8.45
CA PRO A 313 -33.08 13.31 7.97
C PRO A 313 -34.43 13.54 8.65
N GLU A 314 -35.14 12.46 8.99
CA GLU A 314 -36.43 12.51 9.69
C GLU A 314 -36.27 13.08 11.11
N LEU A 315 -35.21 12.65 11.81
CA LEU A 315 -34.91 13.11 13.16
C LEU A 315 -34.50 14.59 13.18
N LEU A 316 -33.68 15.01 12.21
CA LEU A 316 -33.32 16.42 12.03
C LEU A 316 -34.55 17.29 11.74
N HIS A 317 -35.39 16.90 10.78
CA HIS A 317 -36.62 17.65 10.46
C HIS A 317 -37.57 17.74 11.65
N GLY A 318 -37.77 16.63 12.37
CA GLY A 318 -38.64 16.59 13.55
C GLY A 318 -38.15 17.54 14.64
N LEU A 319 -36.86 17.50 14.97
CA LEU A 319 -36.27 18.35 16.00
C LEU A 319 -36.25 19.83 15.58
N GLN A 320 -35.89 20.14 14.33
CA GLN A 320 -35.91 21.51 13.81
C GLN A 320 -37.31 22.13 13.88
N ASN A 321 -38.36 21.37 13.55
CA ASN A 321 -39.74 21.86 13.66
C ASN A 321 -40.13 22.18 15.10
N LEU A 322 -39.74 21.33 16.06
CA LEU A 322 -40.01 21.56 17.47
C LEU A 322 -39.27 22.80 18.00
N VAL A 323 -37.99 22.95 17.66
CA VAL A 323 -37.17 24.10 18.07
C VAL A 323 -37.66 25.38 17.41
N ALA A 324 -37.98 25.36 16.12
CA ALA A 324 -38.55 26.51 15.42
C ALA A 324 -39.89 26.93 16.02
N ASN A 325 -40.73 25.98 16.45
CA ASN A 325 -41.98 26.28 17.12
C ASN A 325 -41.76 26.88 18.51
N ALA A 326 -40.81 26.33 19.28
CA ALA A 326 -40.43 26.84 20.60
C ALA A 326 -39.87 28.26 20.52
N VAL A 327 -38.94 28.53 19.59
CA VAL A 327 -38.36 29.87 19.38
C VAL A 327 -39.42 30.89 18.97
N ARG A 328 -40.44 30.49 18.20
CA ARG A 328 -41.52 31.38 17.75
C ARG A 328 -42.44 31.84 18.89
N HIS A 329 -42.63 31.01 19.92
CA HIS A 329 -43.59 31.25 21.00
C HIS A 329 -42.94 31.54 22.36
N ALA A 330 -41.64 31.33 22.50
CA ALA A 330 -40.92 31.59 23.75
C ALA A 330 -40.80 33.09 24.03
N GLY A 331 -41.01 33.45 25.31
CA GLY A 331 -40.92 34.84 25.78
C GLY A 331 -39.52 35.30 26.20
N SER A 332 -38.62 34.37 26.53
CA SER A 332 -37.28 34.70 27.05
C SER A 332 -36.15 33.83 26.50
N ALA A 333 -36.25 32.49 26.59
CA ALA A 333 -35.21 31.55 26.12
C ALA A 333 -35.82 30.19 25.76
N VAL A 334 -35.09 29.40 24.96
CA VAL A 334 -35.39 27.98 24.68
C VAL A 334 -34.25 27.13 25.21
N GLU A 335 -34.55 26.10 25.99
CA GLU A 335 -33.54 25.18 26.51
C GLU A 335 -33.69 23.76 25.93
N LEU A 336 -32.60 23.24 25.37
CA LEU A 336 -32.50 21.87 24.85
C LEU A 336 -31.75 21.02 25.87
N HIS A 337 -32.47 20.13 26.56
CA HIS A 337 -31.89 19.22 27.54
C HIS A 337 -31.89 17.80 26.99
N ALA A 338 -30.71 17.20 26.95
CA ALA A 338 -30.55 15.77 26.69
C ALA A 338 -30.10 15.07 27.98
N ALA A 339 -30.71 13.92 28.24
CA ALA A 339 -30.31 13.01 29.31
C ALA A 339 -30.22 11.59 28.76
N SER A 340 -29.21 10.85 29.18
CA SER A 340 -29.08 9.43 28.89
C SER A 340 -29.61 8.64 30.08
N THR A 341 -30.73 7.96 29.93
CA THR A 341 -31.18 6.96 30.90
C THR A 341 -30.33 5.70 30.66
N GLY A 342 -29.34 5.48 31.52
CA GLY A 342 -28.41 4.36 31.37
C GLY A 342 -29.11 3.01 31.34
N ALA A 343 -28.60 2.12 30.48
CA ALA A 343 -28.70 0.66 30.58
C ALA A 343 -27.28 0.13 30.84
#